data_AF-A0A928ZB52-F1
#
_entry.id   AF-A0A928ZB52-F1
#
_cell.length_a   1.000
_cell.length_b   1.000
_cell.length_c   1.000
_cell.angle_alpha   90.00
_cell.angle_beta   90.00
_cell.angle_gamma   90.00
#
_symmetry.space_group_name_H-M   'P 1'
#
loop_
_entity.id
_entity.type
_entity.pdbx_description
1 polymer ?
#
loop_
_entity_poly.entity_id
_entity_poly.type
_entity_poly.pdbx_seq_one_letter_code
_entity_poly.pdbx_strand_id
1 'polypeptide(L)'
;YGTIVSGCPLFPSELFCLDLPWRVTEQRSKGTAEEVRFWWKYAEDNSSWLPDFLVTFWAWFVESKKSQLMIILFALSVPMTWRILSVSERHRRWEYTCAIALGFAGMIFILTQSPLIRFGLGYFILIPSLWSARCVLPQIQTSPQTSRGFFSRHLLKLGQYLTATQTMVLLPTLFAVAAIALCDPRHLGDRLFLPPHLPRVELERDTNNGIEYVRPVDSIQCWASELPCTHYALNSDIVLREPASGIGVGFKLTD
;
A
#
# COMPACT_ATOMS: atom_id res chain seq x y z
N TYR A 1 20.27 13.43 -5.05
CA TYR A 1 18.89 13.35 -5.58
C TYR A 1 18.20 14.66 -5.29
N GLY A 2 17.89 15.45 -6.32
CA GLY A 2 16.82 16.43 -6.21
C GLY A 2 15.52 15.69 -6.49
N THR A 3 14.60 15.64 -5.52
CA THR A 3 13.25 15.13 -5.77
C THR A 3 12.58 16.15 -6.68
N ILE A 4 12.57 15.90 -7.99
CA ILE A 4 11.88 16.79 -8.93
C ILE A 4 10.38 16.57 -8.70
N VAL A 5 9.78 17.48 -7.94
CA VAL A 5 8.35 17.52 -7.74
C VAL A 5 7.71 17.90 -9.07
N SER A 6 6.63 17.21 -9.45
CA SER A 6 5.89 17.39 -10.71
C SER A 6 5.41 18.82 -10.98
N GLY A 7 5.50 19.72 -9.98
CA GLY A 7 4.87 21.04 -10.01
C GLY A 7 3.34 20.97 -9.88
N CYS A 8 2.78 19.76 -9.77
CA CYS A 8 1.35 19.50 -9.75
C CYS A 8 0.95 18.89 -8.40
N PRO A 9 0.27 19.64 -7.53
CA PRO A 9 -0.18 19.14 -6.22
C PRO A 9 -1.06 17.89 -6.33
N LEU A 10 -1.76 17.72 -7.45
CA LEU A 10 -2.71 16.63 -7.70
C LEU A 10 -2.21 15.58 -8.70
N PHE A 11 -0.90 15.37 -8.84
CA PHE A 11 -0.37 14.34 -9.75
C PHE A 11 -1.05 12.97 -9.50
N PRO A 12 -1.50 12.23 -10.54
CA PRO A 12 -1.22 12.42 -11.98
C PRO A 12 -2.16 13.40 -12.72
N SER A 13 -3.08 14.07 -12.03
CA SER A 13 -3.92 15.11 -12.63
C SER A 13 -3.11 16.38 -12.90
N GLU A 14 -3.41 17.03 -14.04
CA GLU A 14 -2.81 18.32 -14.40
C GLU A 14 -3.50 19.52 -13.73
N LEU A 15 -4.55 19.26 -12.93
CA LEU A 15 -5.24 20.31 -12.19
C LEU A 15 -4.30 20.96 -11.17
N PHE A 16 -4.22 22.29 -11.22
CA PHE A 16 -3.38 23.15 -10.36
C PHE A 16 -1.86 22.98 -10.55
N CYS A 17 -1.39 22.54 -11.71
CA CYS A 17 0.04 22.58 -12.00
C CYS A 17 0.58 24.01 -12.04
N LEU A 18 1.70 24.23 -11.36
CA LEU A 18 2.47 25.47 -11.41
C LEU A 18 3.55 25.36 -12.49
N ASP A 19 3.74 26.44 -13.23
CA ASP A 19 4.82 26.53 -14.23
C ASP A 19 6.13 26.89 -13.52
N LEU A 20 6.87 25.87 -13.11
CA LEU A 20 8.13 25.99 -12.37
C LEU A 20 9.30 25.59 -13.29
N PRO A 21 10.45 26.29 -13.24
CA PRO A 21 11.57 26.03 -14.15
C PRO A 21 12.22 24.65 -13.96
N TRP A 22 11.94 23.98 -12.83
CA TRP A 22 12.34 22.61 -12.54
C TRP A 22 11.24 21.58 -12.86
N ARG A 23 10.17 21.95 -13.57
CA ARG A 23 9.07 21.04 -13.92
C ARG A 23 9.58 19.94 -14.86
N VAL A 24 9.21 18.69 -14.54
CA VAL A 24 9.40 17.57 -15.47
C VAL A 24 8.52 17.77 -16.69
N THR A 25 9.09 17.68 -17.89
CA THR A 25 8.33 17.78 -19.13
C THR A 25 7.21 16.74 -19.17
N GLU A 26 6.06 17.12 -19.72
CA GLU A 26 4.87 16.27 -19.81
C GLU A 26 5.21 14.89 -20.41
N GLN A 27 6.01 14.88 -21.48
CA GLN A 27 6.46 13.67 -22.17
C GLN A 27 7.27 12.73 -21.25
N ARG A 28 8.14 13.28 -20.40
CA ARG A 28 8.91 12.48 -19.42
C ARG A 28 8.02 11.99 -18.28
N SER A 29 7.05 12.80 -17.84
CA SER A 29 6.08 12.39 -16.83
C SER A 29 5.16 11.27 -17.32
N LYS A 30 4.73 11.29 -18.59
CA LYS A 30 3.95 10.24 -19.23
C LYS A 30 4.75 8.94 -19.33
N GLY A 31 6.01 9.00 -19.76
CA GLY A 31 6.89 7.83 -19.80
C GLY A 31 7.08 7.17 -18.43
N THR A 32 7.34 7.97 -17.38
CA THR A 32 7.47 7.44 -16.01
C THR A 32 6.13 6.94 -15.45
N ALA A 33 5.02 7.61 -15.74
CA ALA A 33 3.70 7.17 -15.29
C ALA A 33 3.27 5.86 -15.98
N GLU A 34 3.63 5.66 -17.24
CA GLU A 34 3.45 4.39 -17.95
C GLU A 34 4.29 3.30 -17.28
N GLU A 35 5.56 3.57 -16.98
CA GLU A 35 6.43 2.61 -16.27
C GLU A 35 5.86 2.19 -14.91
N VAL A 36 5.24 3.12 -14.16
CA VAL A 36 4.59 2.83 -12.88
C VAL A 36 3.24 2.11 -13.04
N ARG A 37 2.48 2.38 -14.11
CA ARG A 37 1.18 1.73 -14.38
C ARG A 37 1.30 0.26 -14.75
N PHE A 38 2.42 -0.13 -15.34
CA PHE A 38 2.65 -1.48 -15.85
C PHE A 38 3.47 -2.33 -14.87
N TRP A 39 3.02 -2.45 -13.62
CA TRP A 39 3.64 -3.33 -12.61
C TRP A 39 3.75 -4.80 -13.08
N TRP A 40 2.94 -5.21 -14.06
CA TRP A 40 2.96 -6.55 -14.64
C TRP A 40 4.01 -6.77 -15.73
N LYS A 41 4.64 -5.72 -16.26
CA LYS A 41 5.63 -5.83 -17.34
C LYS A 41 6.98 -6.41 -16.88
N TYR A 42 7.18 -6.55 -15.57
CA TYR A 42 8.37 -7.19 -14.99
C TYR A 42 8.21 -8.71 -14.80
N ALA A 43 7.07 -9.30 -15.17
CA ALA A 43 7.01 -10.75 -15.30
C ALA A 43 7.93 -11.14 -16.46
N GLU A 44 9.03 -11.83 -16.15
CA GLU A 44 9.90 -12.43 -17.15
C GLU A 44 9.05 -13.18 -18.17
N ASP A 45 9.41 -13.05 -19.46
CA ASP A 45 8.72 -13.63 -20.61
C ASP A 45 8.74 -15.16 -20.51
N ASN A 46 7.85 -15.68 -19.68
CA ASN A 46 7.76 -17.09 -19.36
C ASN A 46 6.70 -17.65 -20.31
N SER A 47 7.13 -18.55 -21.20
CA SER A 47 6.40 -19.10 -22.35
C SER A 47 5.16 -19.95 -22.02
N SER A 48 4.51 -19.67 -20.89
CA SER A 48 3.31 -20.35 -20.45
C SER A 48 2.10 -19.99 -21.34
N TRP A 49 1.22 -20.97 -21.54
CA TRP A 49 -0.04 -20.81 -22.28
C TRP A 49 -1.09 -19.95 -21.55
N LEU A 50 -0.79 -19.54 -20.31
CA LEU A 50 -1.68 -18.71 -19.51
C LEU A 50 -1.57 -17.24 -19.97
N PRO A 51 -2.67 -16.48 -19.97
CA PRO A 51 -2.60 -15.03 -20.18
C PRO A 51 -1.63 -14.39 -19.19
N ASP A 52 -0.71 -13.55 -19.68
CA ASP A 52 0.35 -12.89 -18.89
C ASP A 52 -0.19 -12.29 -17.59
N PHE A 53 -1.34 -11.62 -17.67
CA PHE A 53 -2.02 -11.04 -16.51
C PHE A 53 -2.25 -12.04 -15.37
N LEU A 54 -2.67 -13.28 -15.66
CA LEU A 54 -2.92 -14.29 -14.63
C LEU A 54 -1.63 -14.79 -14.00
N VAL A 55 -0.57 -14.97 -14.80
CA VAL A 55 0.75 -15.39 -14.31
C VAL A 55 1.32 -14.31 -13.39
N THR A 56 1.31 -13.05 -13.83
CA THR A 56 1.82 -11.94 -13.02
C THR A 56 0.98 -11.72 -11.78
N PHE A 57 -0.35 -11.78 -11.89
CA PHE A 57 -1.23 -11.66 -10.74
C PHE A 57 -0.98 -12.78 -9.73
N TRP A 58 -0.77 -14.01 -10.21
CA TRP A 58 -0.44 -15.15 -9.36
C TRP A 58 0.92 -14.98 -8.68
N ALA A 59 1.96 -14.59 -9.42
CA ALA A 59 3.29 -14.30 -8.88
C ALA A 59 3.20 -13.22 -7.79
N TRP A 60 2.55 -12.10 -8.08
CA TRP A 60 2.32 -11.00 -7.14
C TRP A 60 1.54 -11.44 -5.89
N PHE A 61 0.53 -12.30 -6.05
CA PHE A 61 -0.25 -12.84 -4.94
C PHE A 61 0.59 -13.77 -4.05
N VAL A 62 1.43 -14.62 -4.65
CA VAL A 62 2.28 -15.56 -3.91
C VAL A 62 3.43 -14.86 -3.19
N GLU A 63 4.04 -13.86 -3.83
CA GLU A 63 5.27 -13.21 -3.37
C GLU A 63 5.07 -12.30 -2.15
N SER A 64 3.89 -11.69 -2.00
CA SER A 64 3.67 -10.66 -0.97
C SER A 64 2.53 -11.00 -0.01
N LYS A 65 2.85 -11.10 1.29
CA LYS A 65 1.85 -11.25 2.36
C LYS A 65 0.82 -10.11 2.40
N LYS A 66 1.24 -8.90 2.01
CA LYS A 66 0.35 -7.73 1.92
C LYS A 66 -0.69 -7.91 0.82
N SER A 67 -0.30 -8.52 -0.30
CA SER A 67 -1.16 -8.86 -1.42
C SER A 67 -2.20 -9.89 -1.02
N GLN A 68 -1.77 -10.95 -0.32
CA GLN A 68 -2.65 -11.99 0.21
C GLN A 68 -3.73 -11.42 1.12
N LEU A 69 -3.33 -10.52 2.03
CA LEU A 69 -4.25 -9.84 2.92
C LEU A 69 -5.33 -9.03 2.17
N MET A 70 -4.96 -8.30 1.11
CA MET A 70 -5.94 -7.55 0.32
C MET A 70 -6.97 -8.46 -0.34
N ILE A 71 -6.55 -9.60 -0.90
CA ILE A 71 -7.48 -10.58 -1.47
C ILE A 71 -8.39 -11.17 -0.39
N ILE A 72 -7.85 -11.50 0.78
CA ILE A 72 -8.65 -12.00 1.91
C ILE A 72 -9.69 -10.96 2.33
N LEU A 73 -9.30 -9.69 2.48
CA LEU A 73 -10.22 -8.60 2.82
C LEU A 73 -11.30 -8.40 1.75
N PHE A 74 -10.92 -8.46 0.47
CA PHE A 74 -11.85 -8.43 -0.66
C PHE A 74 -12.85 -9.61 -0.60
N ALA A 75 -12.37 -10.83 -0.41
CA ALA A 75 -13.20 -12.02 -0.32
C ALA A 75 -14.15 -11.99 0.89
N LEU A 76 -13.68 -11.54 2.06
CA LEU A 76 -14.50 -11.37 3.27
C LEU A 76 -15.58 -10.28 3.11
N SER A 77 -15.35 -9.29 2.26
CA SER A 77 -16.31 -8.21 2.02
C SER A 77 -17.58 -8.69 1.30
N VAL A 78 -17.52 -9.79 0.55
CA VAL A 78 -18.65 -10.37 -0.19
C VAL A 78 -19.76 -10.91 0.73
N PRO A 79 -19.49 -11.84 1.68
CA PRO A 79 -20.52 -12.30 2.61
C PRO A 79 -20.99 -11.21 3.57
N MET A 80 -20.12 -10.25 3.93
CA MET A 80 -20.50 -9.09 4.73
C MET A 80 -21.53 -8.21 3.98
N THR A 81 -21.27 -7.93 2.70
CA THR A 81 -22.20 -7.21 1.81
C THR A 81 -23.55 -7.90 1.73
N TRP A 82 -23.54 -9.22 1.49
CA TRP A 82 -24.76 -10.02 1.48
C TRP A 82 -25.54 -9.88 2.80
N ARG A 83 -24.85 -9.93 3.94
CA ARG A 83 -25.48 -9.78 5.25
C ARG A 83 -26.04 -8.37 5.49
N ILE A 84 -25.33 -7.31 5.07
CA ILE A 84 -25.83 -5.93 5.17
C ILE A 84 -27.12 -5.78 4.37
N LEU A 85 -27.12 -6.23 3.11
CA LEU A 85 -28.26 -6.06 2.20
C LEU A 85 -29.47 -6.90 2.60
N SER A 86 -29.26 -8.09 3.15
CA SER A 86 -30.35 -8.97 3.63
C SER A 86 -31.04 -8.44 4.88
N VAL A 87 -30.34 -7.72 5.75
CA VAL A 87 -30.90 -7.14 6.99
C VAL A 87 -31.40 -5.70 6.77
N SER A 88 -31.05 -5.05 5.66
CA SER A 88 -31.41 -3.65 5.42
C SER A 88 -32.84 -3.48 4.90
N GLU A 89 -33.53 -2.51 5.51
CA GLU A 89 -34.86 -2.05 5.10
C GLU A 89 -34.83 -1.50 3.68
N ARG A 90 -35.92 -1.67 2.94
CA ARG A 90 -36.01 -1.32 1.52
C ARG A 90 -35.63 0.15 1.25
N HIS A 91 -35.98 1.08 2.15
CA HIS A 91 -35.70 2.51 1.97
C HIS A 91 -34.21 2.85 2.17
N ARG A 92 -33.57 2.31 3.21
CA ARG A 92 -32.13 2.55 3.48
C ARG A 92 -31.19 1.70 2.64
N ARG A 93 -31.71 0.67 1.95
CA ARG A 93 -30.90 -0.23 1.12
C ARG A 93 -30.09 0.53 0.07
N TRP A 94 -30.66 1.59 -0.53
CA TRP A 94 -29.97 2.40 -1.54
C TRP A 94 -28.69 3.06 -1.00
N GLU A 95 -28.75 3.68 0.17
CA GLU A 95 -27.59 4.34 0.81
C GLU A 95 -26.44 3.35 1.01
N TYR A 96 -26.75 2.16 1.54
CA TYR A 96 -25.74 1.11 1.72
C TYR A 96 -25.23 0.57 0.39
N THR A 97 -26.10 0.37 -0.60
CA THR A 97 -25.69 -0.09 -1.93
C THR A 97 -24.71 0.89 -2.57
N CYS A 98 -24.94 2.21 -2.48
CA CYS A 98 -24.00 3.21 -2.98
C CYS A 98 -22.63 3.13 -2.28
N ALA A 99 -22.63 3.03 -0.94
CA ALA A 99 -21.38 2.94 -0.18
C ALA A 99 -20.61 1.63 -0.47
N ILE A 100 -21.32 0.51 -0.56
CA ILE A 100 -20.75 -0.81 -0.92
C ILE A 100 -20.20 -0.79 -2.35
N ALA A 101 -20.95 -0.22 -3.30
CA ALA A 101 -20.50 -0.08 -4.67
C ALA A 101 -19.22 0.77 -4.76
N LEU A 102 -19.16 1.88 -4.01
CA LEU A 102 -17.95 2.70 -3.90
C LEU A 102 -16.78 1.92 -3.29
N GLY A 103 -17.03 1.12 -2.26
CA GLY A 103 -16.04 0.22 -1.66
C GLY A 103 -15.46 -0.77 -2.67
N PHE A 104 -16.31 -1.52 -3.38
CA PHE A 104 -15.86 -2.46 -4.40
C PHE A 104 -15.19 -1.79 -5.59
N ALA A 105 -15.72 -0.68 -6.08
CA ALA A 105 -15.11 0.09 -7.17
C ALA A 105 -13.68 0.53 -6.81
N GLY A 106 -13.50 1.05 -5.59
CA GLY A 106 -12.18 1.41 -5.08
C GLY A 106 -11.25 0.20 -4.89
N MET A 107 -11.74 -0.91 -4.35
CA MET A 107 -10.93 -2.14 -4.22
C MET A 107 -10.48 -2.68 -5.60
N ILE A 108 -11.38 -2.73 -6.58
CA ILE A 108 -11.07 -3.17 -7.95
C ILE A 108 -10.07 -2.21 -8.61
N PHE A 109 -10.27 -0.90 -8.45
CA PHE A 109 -9.35 0.10 -8.96
C PHE A 109 -7.93 -0.07 -8.40
N ILE A 110 -7.81 -0.31 -7.09
CA ILE A 110 -6.50 -0.50 -6.45
C ILE A 110 -5.85 -1.82 -6.87
N LEU A 111 -6.62 -2.92 -6.94
CA LEU A 111 -6.10 -4.22 -7.38
C LEU A 111 -5.63 -4.19 -8.84
N THR A 112 -6.20 -3.31 -9.68
CA THR A 112 -5.81 -3.18 -11.08
C THR A 112 -4.64 -2.22 -11.29
N GLN A 113 -4.66 -1.04 -10.65
CA GLN A 113 -3.70 0.04 -10.94
C GLN A 113 -2.42 -0.01 -10.10
N SER A 114 -2.52 -0.27 -8.81
CA SER A 114 -1.36 -0.24 -7.90
C SER A 114 -1.70 -1.03 -6.64
N PRO A 115 -1.35 -2.32 -6.60
CA PRO A 115 -1.73 -3.20 -5.51
C PRO A 115 -0.86 -2.98 -4.25
N LEU A 116 -0.78 -1.74 -3.81
CA LEU A 116 -0.18 -1.33 -2.56
C LEU A 116 -1.29 -1.06 -1.55
N ILE A 117 -1.31 -1.84 -0.47
CA ILE A 117 -2.36 -1.78 0.56
C ILE A 117 -2.58 -0.37 1.13
N ARG A 118 -1.53 0.46 1.20
CA ARG A 118 -1.62 1.84 1.69
C ARG A 118 -2.59 2.71 0.88
N PHE A 119 -2.71 2.46 -0.42
CA PHE A 119 -3.60 3.23 -1.30
C PHE A 119 -5.03 2.68 -1.27
N GLY A 120 -5.21 1.41 -0.89
CA GLY A 120 -6.52 0.76 -0.83
C GLY A 120 -7.15 0.67 0.55
N LEU A 121 -6.41 0.96 1.62
CA LEU A 121 -6.82 0.68 3.01
C LEU A 121 -8.23 1.22 3.33
N GLY A 122 -8.51 2.47 2.92
CA GLY A 122 -9.82 3.09 3.13
C GLY A 122 -10.96 2.31 2.47
N TYR A 123 -10.75 1.84 1.23
CA TYR A 123 -11.74 1.04 0.51
C TYR A 123 -11.92 -0.34 1.13
N PHE A 124 -10.83 -1.01 1.51
CA PHE A 124 -10.87 -2.35 2.13
C PHE A 124 -11.55 -2.36 3.51
N ILE A 125 -11.46 -1.27 4.30
CA ILE A 125 -12.07 -1.16 5.64
C ILE A 125 -13.53 -0.69 5.58
N LEU A 126 -13.97 -0.08 4.46
CA LEU A 126 -15.30 0.50 4.33
C LEU A 126 -16.42 -0.53 4.53
N ILE A 127 -16.35 -1.69 3.87
CA ILE A 127 -17.41 -2.71 3.99
C ILE A 127 -17.41 -3.39 5.38
N PRO A 128 -16.25 -3.80 5.95
CA PRO A 128 -16.20 -4.30 7.33
C PRO A 128 -16.73 -3.31 8.37
N SER A 129 -16.45 -2.00 8.21
CA SER A 129 -16.93 -0.97 9.13
C SER A 129 -18.44 -0.70 8.99
N LEU A 130 -18.98 -0.73 7.77
CA LEU A 130 -20.43 -0.67 7.55
C LEU A 130 -21.13 -1.90 8.14
N TRP A 131 -20.55 -3.09 7.96
CA TRP A 131 -21.08 -4.33 8.51
C TRP A 131 -21.11 -4.27 10.04
N SER A 132 -20.03 -3.84 10.68
CA SER A 132 -19.97 -3.75 12.14
C SER A 132 -20.96 -2.72 12.70
N ALA A 133 -21.03 -1.54 12.08
CA ALA A 133 -21.98 -0.49 12.46
C ALA A 133 -23.44 -0.96 12.36
N ARG A 134 -23.80 -1.73 11.32
CA ARG A 134 -25.19 -2.11 11.08
C ARG A 134 -25.62 -3.40 11.78
N CYS A 135 -24.75 -4.41 11.81
CA CYS A 135 -25.10 -5.74 12.30
C CYS A 135 -24.72 -5.96 13.77
N VAL A 136 -23.61 -5.38 14.24
CA VAL A 136 -23.11 -5.62 15.60
C VAL A 136 -23.62 -4.57 16.58
N LEU A 137 -23.57 -3.30 16.21
CA LEU A 137 -23.87 -2.20 17.15
C LEU A 137 -25.30 -2.23 17.71
N PRO A 138 -26.35 -2.48 16.91
CA PRO A 138 -27.72 -2.54 17.43
C PRO A 138 -27.94 -3.69 18.42
N GLN A 139 -27.27 -4.83 18.23
CA GLN A 139 -27.37 -5.97 19.15
C GLN A 139 -26.82 -5.65 20.55
N ILE A 140 -25.84 -4.75 20.61
CA ILE A 140 -25.27 -4.27 21.88
C ILE A 140 -26.24 -3.28 22.55
N GLN A 141 -26.86 -2.38 21.77
CA GLN A 141 -27.69 -1.30 22.29
C GLN A 141 -29.09 -1.72 22.73
N THR A 142 -29.70 -2.73 22.10
CA THR A 142 -31.06 -3.17 22.45
C THR A 142 -31.13 -4.06 23.69
N SER A 143 -30.05 -4.19 24.47
CA SER A 143 -30.06 -4.87 25.78
C SER A 143 -30.55 -3.88 26.85
N PRO A 144 -31.84 -3.89 27.23
CA PRO A 144 -32.41 -2.86 28.08
C PRO A 144 -32.23 -3.27 29.54
N GLN A 145 -31.47 -2.47 30.30
CA GLN A 145 -31.67 -2.27 31.75
C GLN A 145 -32.00 -3.51 32.61
N THR A 146 -31.02 -4.38 32.87
CA THR A 146 -31.04 -5.23 34.07
C THR A 146 -29.81 -5.02 34.93
N SER A 147 -29.41 -3.76 35.11
CA SER A 147 -28.32 -3.37 36.00
C SER A 147 -28.81 -2.41 37.10
N ARG A 148 -29.31 -2.98 38.20
CA ARG A 148 -29.04 -2.41 39.52
C ARG A 148 -28.50 -3.41 40.55
N GLY A 149 -28.22 -4.66 40.18
CA GLY A 149 -27.66 -5.65 41.13
C GLY A 149 -26.84 -6.82 40.53
N PHE A 150 -26.39 -6.72 39.28
CA PHE A 150 -25.89 -7.85 38.47
C PHE A 150 -24.39 -7.73 38.10
N PHE A 151 -23.56 -7.04 38.89
CA PHE A 151 -22.15 -6.89 38.51
C PHE A 151 -21.30 -8.16 38.78
N SER A 152 -21.75 -9.04 39.68
CA SER A 152 -20.98 -10.24 40.10
C SER A 152 -21.37 -11.55 39.39
N ARG A 153 -22.55 -11.62 38.74
CA ARG A 153 -23.01 -12.82 38.01
C ARG A 153 -22.96 -12.68 36.48
N HIS A 154 -22.75 -11.46 35.94
CA HIS A 154 -22.68 -11.25 34.49
C HIS A 154 -21.29 -11.43 33.89
N LEU A 155 -20.19 -11.31 34.65
CA LEU A 155 -18.85 -11.59 34.11
C LEU A 155 -18.71 -13.05 33.62
N LEU A 156 -19.39 -14.00 34.28
CA LEU A 156 -19.45 -15.41 33.87
C LEU A 156 -20.41 -15.69 32.70
N LYS A 157 -21.46 -14.89 32.52
CA LYS A 157 -22.36 -14.98 31.34
C LYS A 157 -21.89 -14.14 30.15
N LEU A 158 -21.04 -13.13 30.38
CA LEU A 158 -20.29 -12.42 29.35
C LEU A 158 -19.42 -13.41 28.58
N GLY A 159 -18.80 -14.36 29.28
CA GLY A 159 -18.06 -15.48 28.68
C GLY A 159 -18.89 -16.50 27.89
N GLN A 160 -20.23 -16.49 27.95
CA GLN A 160 -21.09 -17.41 27.20
C GLN A 160 -21.90 -16.74 26.07
N TYR A 161 -22.03 -15.41 26.08
CA TYR A 161 -22.69 -14.65 25.00
C TYR A 161 -21.70 -13.86 24.12
N LEU A 162 -20.48 -13.59 24.59
CA LEU A 162 -19.38 -13.17 23.73
C LEU A 162 -18.90 -14.30 22.80
N THR A 163 -19.20 -15.57 23.08
CA THR A 163 -18.54 -16.74 22.47
C THR A 163 -19.05 -17.20 21.11
N ALA A 164 -20.22 -16.78 20.63
CA ALA A 164 -20.72 -17.28 19.33
C ALA A 164 -20.67 -16.25 18.20
N THR A 165 -21.11 -15.00 18.43
CA THR A 165 -21.34 -14.03 17.34
C THR A 165 -20.44 -12.79 17.40
N GLN A 166 -20.05 -12.33 18.60
CA GLN A 166 -19.06 -11.26 18.73
C GLN A 166 -17.63 -11.77 18.56
N THR A 167 -17.30 -12.98 19.04
CA THR A 167 -16.11 -13.73 18.60
C THR A 167 -16.10 -13.91 17.09
N MET A 168 -17.23 -14.19 16.42
CA MET A 168 -17.19 -14.41 14.98
C MET A 168 -16.78 -13.21 14.13
N VAL A 169 -16.79 -11.96 14.64
CA VAL A 169 -16.26 -10.80 13.88
C VAL A 169 -15.20 -9.96 14.60
N LEU A 170 -15.27 -9.79 15.92
CA LEU A 170 -14.11 -9.25 16.63
C LEU A 170 -12.92 -10.19 16.51
N LEU A 171 -13.11 -11.52 16.57
CA LEU A 171 -11.99 -12.44 16.41
C LEU A 171 -11.38 -12.38 15.01
N PRO A 172 -12.06 -12.42 13.85
CA PRO A 172 -11.36 -12.26 12.56
C PRO A 172 -10.84 -10.86 12.28
N THR A 173 -11.40 -9.79 12.86
CA THR A 173 -10.77 -8.45 12.76
C THR A 173 -9.55 -8.32 13.67
N LEU A 174 -9.62 -8.79 14.92
CA LEU A 174 -8.46 -8.92 15.81
C LEU A 174 -7.47 -9.96 15.31
N PHE A 175 -7.89 -11.00 14.61
CA PHE A 175 -7.05 -12.04 14.02
C PHE A 175 -6.52 -11.59 12.67
N ALA A 176 -7.19 -10.70 11.93
CA ALA A 176 -6.60 -10.01 10.80
C ALA A 176 -5.54 -9.03 11.30
N VAL A 177 -5.86 -8.19 12.29
CA VAL A 177 -4.89 -7.28 12.92
C VAL A 177 -3.75 -8.04 13.61
N ALA A 178 -4.06 -9.14 14.30
CA ALA A 178 -3.06 -9.99 14.95
C ALA A 178 -2.33 -10.89 13.96
N ALA A 179 -2.91 -11.36 12.87
CA ALA A 179 -2.17 -12.07 11.81
C ALA A 179 -1.29 -11.09 11.02
N ILE A 180 -1.73 -9.84 10.82
CA ILE A 180 -0.88 -8.76 10.31
C ILE A 180 0.29 -8.51 11.26
N ALA A 181 0.05 -8.54 12.57
CA ALA A 181 1.08 -8.42 13.60
C ALA A 181 1.98 -9.67 13.72
N LEU A 182 1.42 -10.88 13.62
CA LEU A 182 2.05 -12.16 13.95
C LEU A 182 2.61 -12.91 12.73
N CYS A 183 2.18 -12.59 11.50
CA CYS A 183 2.80 -13.14 10.29
C CYS A 183 4.15 -12.48 9.96
N ASP A 184 4.58 -11.49 10.76
CA ASP A 184 5.99 -11.10 10.81
C ASP A 184 6.45 -10.88 12.27
N PRO A 185 6.56 -11.96 13.06
CA PRO A 185 6.80 -11.90 14.50
C PRO A 185 8.22 -11.46 14.86
N ARG A 186 9.11 -11.26 13.87
CA ARG A 186 10.50 -10.86 14.08
C ARG A 186 10.70 -9.35 14.23
N HIS A 187 9.68 -8.52 13.94
CA HIS A 187 9.87 -7.07 13.82
C HIS A 187 8.75 -6.19 14.41
N LEU A 188 7.90 -6.75 15.28
CA LEU A 188 6.78 -6.01 15.90
C LEU A 188 7.22 -4.80 16.74
N GLY A 189 8.39 -4.88 17.38
CA GLY A 189 8.93 -3.78 18.20
C GLY A 189 9.34 -2.55 17.39
N ASP A 190 9.88 -2.75 16.18
CA ASP A 190 10.43 -1.66 15.38
C ASP A 190 9.40 -1.08 14.40
N ARG A 191 8.41 -1.85 13.95
CA ARG A 191 7.58 -1.48 12.79
C ARG A 191 6.32 -0.68 13.06
N LEU A 192 5.83 -0.64 14.30
CA LEU A 192 4.58 0.07 14.58
C LEU A 192 4.74 1.60 14.51
N PHE A 193 5.96 2.09 14.77
CA PHE A 193 6.29 3.51 14.77
C PHE A 193 7.45 3.89 13.84
N LEU A 194 8.33 2.96 13.45
CA LEU A 194 9.46 3.25 12.58
C LEU A 194 9.36 2.45 11.26
N PRO A 195 9.77 3.07 10.13
CA PRO A 195 9.85 2.35 8.86
C PRO A 195 10.85 1.19 8.96
N PRO A 196 10.67 0.11 8.18
CA PRO A 196 11.63 -1.00 8.17
C PRO A 196 13.02 -0.50 7.80
N HIS A 197 14.05 -1.12 8.38
CA HIS A 197 15.42 -0.88 7.94
C HIS A 197 15.54 -1.13 6.45
N LEU A 198 16.12 -0.17 5.75
CA LEU A 198 16.41 -0.29 4.33
C LEU A 198 17.34 -1.50 4.13
N PRO A 199 17.09 -2.34 3.11
CA PRO A 199 17.97 -3.46 2.84
C PRO A 199 19.38 -2.95 2.55
N ARG A 200 20.38 -3.76 2.87
CA ARG A 200 21.78 -3.44 2.58
C ARG A 200 22.12 -4.05 1.21
N VAL A 201 22.59 -3.23 0.28
CA VAL A 201 23.21 -3.73 -0.94
C VAL A 201 24.71 -3.78 -0.73
N GLU A 202 25.37 -4.72 -1.37
CA GLU A 202 26.80 -4.61 -1.63
C GLU A 202 27.05 -3.46 -2.61
N LEU A 203 27.96 -2.56 -2.23
CA LEU A 203 28.27 -1.35 -2.96
C LEU A 203 29.72 -1.42 -3.44
N GLU A 204 29.91 -1.14 -4.71
CA GLU A 204 31.22 -0.93 -5.31
C GLU A 204 31.48 0.58 -5.38
N ARG A 205 32.65 1.01 -4.93
CA ARG A 205 33.11 2.40 -5.09
C ARG A 205 33.71 2.56 -6.47
N ASP A 206 33.30 3.61 -7.15
CA ASP A 206 33.76 3.94 -8.49
C ASP A 206 34.12 5.43 -8.54
N THR A 207 34.97 5.80 -9.49
CA THR A 207 35.44 7.18 -9.66
C THR A 207 35.50 7.50 -11.14
N ASN A 208 34.71 8.50 -11.55
CA ASN A 208 34.74 9.00 -12.92
C ASN A 208 34.83 10.53 -12.91
N ASN A 209 35.77 11.08 -13.69
CA ASN A 209 36.00 12.53 -13.81
C ASN A 209 36.16 13.28 -12.47
N GLY A 210 36.82 12.65 -11.49
CA GLY A 210 37.01 13.21 -10.15
C GLY A 210 35.75 13.21 -9.28
N ILE A 211 34.68 12.52 -9.70
CA ILE A 211 33.48 12.28 -8.90
C ILE A 211 33.59 10.87 -8.33
N GLU A 212 33.75 10.77 -7.02
CA GLU A 212 33.61 9.50 -6.29
C GLU A 212 32.12 9.21 -6.09
N TYR A 213 31.70 8.00 -6.45
CA TYR A 213 30.33 7.53 -6.26
C TYR A 213 30.30 6.06 -5.90
N VAL A 214 29.18 5.60 -5.38
CA VAL A 214 28.94 4.18 -5.14
C VAL A 214 27.89 3.64 -6.11
N ARG A 215 28.05 2.39 -6.53
CA ARG A 215 27.05 1.66 -7.32
C ARG A 215 26.76 0.29 -6.72
N PRO A 216 25.50 -0.16 -6.71
CA PRO A 216 25.15 -1.52 -6.32
C PRO A 216 25.74 -2.55 -7.29
N VAL A 217 26.26 -3.67 -6.78
CA VAL A 217 26.84 -4.74 -7.61
C VAL A 217 25.76 -5.55 -8.33
N ASP A 218 24.73 -5.98 -7.58
CA ASP A 218 23.69 -6.93 -8.05
C ASP A 218 22.26 -6.35 -7.98
N SER A 219 22.09 -5.03 -7.97
CA SER A 219 20.77 -4.40 -7.81
C SER A 219 20.69 -3.07 -8.54
N ILE A 220 19.47 -2.61 -8.80
CA ILE A 220 19.23 -1.28 -9.38
C ILE A 220 19.02 -0.18 -8.32
N GLN A 221 19.04 -0.55 -7.05
CA GLN A 221 18.51 0.27 -5.97
C GLN A 221 19.64 0.73 -5.05
N CYS A 222 19.76 2.05 -4.86
CA CYS A 222 20.78 2.65 -4.00
C CYS A 222 20.43 2.66 -2.50
N TRP A 223 19.17 2.45 -2.12
CA TRP A 223 18.67 2.39 -0.74
C TRP A 223 19.36 3.38 0.24
N ALA A 224 20.00 2.84 1.29
CA ALA A 224 20.66 3.59 2.36
C ALA A 224 22.15 3.87 2.09
N SER A 225 22.60 3.75 0.84
CA SER A 225 23.98 4.05 0.48
C SER A 225 24.33 5.52 0.74
N GLU A 226 25.62 5.75 0.97
CA GLU A 226 26.16 7.10 0.99
C GLU A 226 25.95 7.76 -0.38
N LEU A 227 25.50 9.02 -0.37
CA LEU A 227 25.36 9.79 -1.59
C LEU A 227 26.74 10.36 -1.99
N PRO A 228 27.08 10.38 -3.30
CA PRO A 228 26.24 10.03 -4.44
C PRO A 228 26.23 8.52 -4.78
N CYS A 229 25.04 7.98 -5.07
CA CYS A 229 24.86 6.61 -5.56
C CYS A 229 24.08 6.58 -6.88
N THR A 230 24.54 5.77 -7.83
CA THR A 230 23.90 5.54 -9.14
C THR A 230 23.89 4.05 -9.47
N HIS A 231 22.82 3.59 -10.14
CA HIS A 231 22.76 2.22 -10.65
C HIS A 231 23.68 2.00 -11.86
N TYR A 232 23.94 3.05 -12.64
CA TYR A 232 24.78 2.97 -13.84
C TYR A 232 26.13 3.61 -13.58
N ALA A 233 27.17 3.10 -14.27
CA ALA A 233 28.43 3.81 -14.37
C ALA A 233 28.18 5.20 -14.96
N LEU A 234 28.80 6.23 -14.38
CA LEU A 234 28.71 7.58 -14.92
C LEU A 234 29.36 7.58 -16.31
N ASN A 235 28.74 8.25 -17.28
CA ASN A 235 29.37 8.48 -18.57
C ASN A 235 30.57 9.43 -18.39
N SER A 236 31.59 9.26 -19.23
CA SER A 236 32.80 10.10 -19.22
C SER A 236 32.56 11.54 -19.68
N ASP A 237 31.36 11.88 -20.14
CA ASP A 237 30.97 13.23 -20.56
C ASP A 237 30.45 14.10 -19.41
N ILE A 238 30.26 13.57 -18.21
CA ILE A 238 29.75 14.34 -17.06
C ILE A 238 30.91 14.79 -16.18
N VAL A 239 31.05 16.11 -15.97
CA VAL A 239 32.05 16.69 -15.07
C VAL A 239 31.40 17.66 -14.07
N LEU A 240 32.06 17.85 -12.92
CA LEU A 240 31.66 18.89 -11.97
C LEU A 240 31.85 20.28 -12.59
N ARG A 241 30.89 21.18 -12.35
CA ARG A 241 31.03 22.59 -12.78
C ARG A 241 32.23 23.26 -12.14
N GLU A 242 32.42 23.00 -10.86
CA GLU A 242 33.52 23.54 -10.05
C GLU A 242 34.04 22.44 -9.10
N PRO A 243 35.11 21.71 -9.48
CA PRO A 243 35.59 20.55 -8.72
C PRO A 243 35.95 20.86 -7.26
N ALA A 244 36.48 22.06 -6.99
CA ALA A 244 36.86 22.50 -5.65
C ALA A 244 35.66 22.72 -4.71
N SER A 245 34.49 23.02 -5.26
CA SER A 245 33.25 23.31 -4.52
C SER A 245 32.37 22.05 -4.32
N GLY A 246 32.80 20.90 -4.85
CA GLY A 246 32.12 19.61 -4.72
C GLY A 246 30.79 19.51 -5.49
N ILE A 247 30.00 18.47 -5.17
CA ILE A 247 28.77 18.12 -5.91
C ILE A 247 27.64 19.15 -5.80
N GLY A 248 27.72 20.08 -4.84
CA GLY A 248 26.66 21.07 -4.57
C GLY A 248 26.48 22.11 -5.69
N VAL A 249 27.53 22.36 -6.48
CA VAL A 249 27.50 23.32 -7.61
C VAL A 249 26.90 22.68 -8.87
N GLY A 250 26.70 21.36 -8.86
CA GLY A 250 26.11 20.62 -9.96
C GLY A 250 27.09 20.24 -11.06
N PHE A 251 26.54 19.76 -12.17
CA PHE A 251 27.27 19.08 -13.24
C PHE A 251 27.14 19.84 -14.57
N LYS A 252 28.10 19.62 -15.46
CA LYS A 252 28.05 20.05 -16.87
C LYS A 252 28.48 18.88 -17.76
N LEU A 253 28.02 18.91 -19.01
CA LEU A 253 28.53 18.00 -20.04
C LEU A 253 29.84 18.57 -20.60
N THR A 254 30.82 17.72 -20.88
CA THR A 254 31.97 18.06 -21.71
C THR A 254 31.58 17.92 -23.17
N ASP A 255 31.82 18.97 -23.94
CA ASP A 255 31.68 18.97 -25.39
C ASP A 255 32.67 18.01 -26.07
#